data_AF-A0A1J5CFZ0-F1
#
_entry.id   AF-A0A1J5CFZ0-F1
#
_cell.length_a   1.000
_cell.length_b   1.000
_cell.length_c   1.000
_cell.angle_alpha   90.00
_cell.angle_beta   90.00
_cell.angle_gamma   90.00
#
_symmetry.space_group_name_H-M   'P 1'
#
loop_
_entity.id
_entity.type
_entity.pdbx_description
1 polymer ?
#
loop_
_entity_poly.entity_id
_entity_poly.type
_entity_poly.pdbx_seq_one_letter_code
_entity_poly.pdbx_strand_id
1 'polypeptide(L)'
;MRNFMISFVAFGALLLGGCQNNGMARPDPSAATPATEATKPALSAEARQALAKAETDVKEAKTKKALWTTAEGALKKAKEAAAKGDSAATLKFSKIASDQAHLGMKQLNYPSTK
;
A
#
# COMPACT_ATOMS: atom_id res chain seq x y z
N MET A 1 -0.36 27.64 -13.01
CA MET A 1 -0.45 26.65 -14.09
C MET A 1 0.91 26.55 -14.75
N ARG A 2 1.57 25.38 -14.70
CA ARG A 2 2.73 25.09 -15.54
C ARG A 2 2.80 23.59 -15.75
N ASN A 3 2.24 23.16 -16.87
CA ASN A 3 2.43 21.85 -17.46
C ASN A 3 3.91 21.70 -17.85
N PHE A 4 4.55 20.62 -17.43
CA PHE A 4 5.68 20.06 -18.15
C PHE A 4 5.38 18.59 -18.46
N MET A 5 5.01 18.39 -19.73
CA MET A 5 5.05 17.12 -20.44
C MET A 5 6.50 16.65 -20.54
N ILE A 6 6.82 15.49 -19.99
CA ILE A 6 8.01 14.73 -20.38
C ILE A 6 7.58 13.27 -20.58
N SER A 7 7.49 12.94 -21.86
CA SER A 7 7.34 11.61 -22.44
C SER A 7 8.54 10.75 -22.05
N PHE A 8 8.31 9.61 -21.40
CA PHE A 8 9.36 8.60 -21.21
C PHE A 8 9.14 7.49 -22.24
N VAL A 9 10.13 7.40 -23.13
CA VAL A 9 10.24 6.50 -24.27
C VAL A 9 10.16 5.04 -23.82
N ALA A 10 9.27 4.30 -24.49
CA ALA A 10 9.15 2.86 -24.39
C ALA A 10 10.47 2.19 -24.81
N PHE A 11 11.06 1.43 -23.90
CA PHE A 11 12.20 0.56 -24.21
C PHE A 11 11.72 -0.89 -24.30
N GLY A 12 11.75 -1.39 -25.54
CA GLY A 12 12.23 -2.72 -25.91
C GLY A 12 11.63 -3.94 -25.21
N ALA A 13 10.73 -4.61 -25.92
CA ALA A 13 10.50 -6.03 -25.75
C ALA A 13 11.79 -6.82 -26.07
N LEU A 14 12.19 -7.73 -25.18
CA LEU A 14 13.07 -8.85 -25.49
C LEU A 14 12.44 -10.14 -24.93
N LEU A 15 11.85 -10.91 -25.83
CA LEU A 15 11.47 -12.31 -25.64
C LEU A 15 12.68 -13.18 -26.03
N LEU A 16 13.02 -14.21 -25.23
CA LEU A 16 13.17 -15.63 -25.62
C LEU A 16 13.96 -16.45 -24.58
N GLY A 17 13.42 -17.61 -24.20
CA GLY A 17 14.20 -18.85 -24.08
C GLY A 17 14.25 -19.53 -22.70
N GLY A 18 13.56 -20.67 -22.56
CA GLY A 18 13.83 -21.66 -21.51
C GLY A 18 12.70 -22.65 -21.20
N CYS A 19 12.55 -23.69 -22.01
CA CYS A 19 11.61 -24.81 -21.82
C CYS A 19 12.12 -25.89 -20.84
N GLN A 20 11.17 -26.72 -20.40
CA GLN A 20 11.25 -28.08 -19.82
C GLN A 20 11.15 -28.21 -18.29
N ASN A 21 9.97 -28.65 -17.83
CA ASN A 21 9.90 -29.92 -17.11
C ASN A 21 8.53 -30.60 -17.33
N ASN A 22 8.58 -31.88 -17.70
CA ASN A 22 7.45 -32.77 -17.92
C ASN A 22 6.75 -33.12 -16.61
N GLY A 23 5.41 -33.14 -16.66
CA GLY A 23 4.55 -33.66 -15.60
C GLY A 23 3.20 -34.05 -16.19
N MET A 24 3.14 -35.27 -16.73
CA MET A 24 1.92 -35.92 -17.20
C MET A 24 1.02 -36.27 -16.01
N ALA A 25 -0.16 -35.67 -15.91
CA ALA A 25 -1.29 -36.23 -15.18
C ALA A 25 -2.61 -35.82 -15.86
N ARG A 26 -3.45 -36.84 -16.02
CA ARG A 26 -4.70 -36.97 -16.79
C ARG A 26 -5.81 -35.98 -16.38
N PRO A 27 -6.79 -35.65 -17.26
CA PRO A 27 -7.87 -34.72 -16.93
C PRO A 27 -9.01 -35.43 -16.18
N ASP A 28 -9.33 -34.95 -14.98
CA ASP A 28 -10.61 -35.18 -14.30
C ASP A 28 -11.53 -33.97 -14.52
N PRO A 29 -12.72 -34.12 -15.14
CA PRO A 29 -13.66 -33.04 -15.32
C PRO A 29 -14.64 -33.01 -14.13
N SER A 30 -14.18 -32.64 -12.94
CA SER A 30 -15.11 -32.30 -11.86
C SER A 30 -14.43 -31.58 -10.70
N ALA A 31 -14.27 -30.27 -10.85
CA ALA A 31 -14.36 -29.33 -9.74
C ALA A 31 -14.58 -27.96 -10.35
N ALA A 32 -15.78 -27.42 -10.14
CA ALA A 32 -16.10 -26.04 -10.48
C ALA A 32 -15.14 -25.12 -9.70
N THR A 33 -14.07 -24.68 -10.36
CA THR A 33 -13.26 -23.57 -9.92
C THR A 33 -14.17 -22.34 -9.93
N PRO A 34 -14.37 -21.63 -8.80
CA PRO A 34 -15.05 -20.34 -8.87
C PRO A 34 -14.26 -19.48 -9.86
N ALA A 35 -15.01 -18.92 -10.81
CA ALA A 35 -14.49 -18.08 -11.87
C ALA A 35 -13.46 -17.11 -11.30
N THR A 36 -12.28 -17.12 -11.91
CA THR A 36 -11.26 -16.08 -11.71
C THR A 36 -11.88 -14.75 -12.15
N GLU A 37 -12.54 -14.07 -11.21
CA GLU A 37 -12.75 -12.64 -11.30
C GLU A 37 -11.36 -12.01 -11.38
N ALA A 38 -11.12 -11.29 -12.47
CA ALA A 38 -9.87 -10.60 -12.77
C ALA A 38 -9.33 -9.91 -11.52
N THR A 39 -8.36 -10.55 -10.87
CA THR A 39 -7.96 -10.25 -9.51
C THR A 39 -7.15 -8.96 -9.54
N LYS A 40 -7.78 -7.84 -9.17
CA LYS A 40 -7.05 -6.65 -8.73
C LYS A 40 -5.94 -7.12 -7.79
N PRO A 41 -4.66 -6.75 -7.99
CA PRO A 41 -3.56 -7.28 -7.20
C PRO A 41 -3.90 -7.17 -5.72
N ALA A 42 -4.11 -8.32 -5.11
CA ALA A 42 -4.61 -8.40 -3.76
C ALA A 42 -3.49 -7.92 -2.83
N LEU A 43 -3.79 -6.92 -2.00
CA LEU A 43 -2.83 -6.51 -0.96
C LEU A 43 -2.51 -7.72 -0.06
N SER A 44 -1.23 -7.84 0.30
CA SER A 44 -0.75 -8.74 1.36
C SER A 44 -1.50 -8.49 2.67
N ALA A 45 -1.60 -9.52 3.51
CA ALA A 45 -2.28 -9.43 4.80
C ALA A 45 -1.63 -8.36 5.70
N GLU A 46 -0.29 -8.30 5.68
CA GLU A 46 0.50 -7.34 6.46
C GLU A 46 0.23 -5.91 6.01
N ALA A 47 0.15 -5.65 4.70
CA ALA A 47 -0.16 -4.32 4.18
C ALA A 47 -1.57 -3.87 4.56
N ARG A 48 -2.56 -4.78 4.53
CA ARG A 48 -3.94 -4.48 4.96
C ARG A 48 -3.99 -4.13 6.45
N GLN A 49 -3.35 -4.93 7.29
CA GLN A 49 -3.29 -4.69 8.74
C GLN A 49 -2.59 -3.36 9.05
N ALA A 50 -1.47 -3.08 8.39
CA ALA A 50 -0.75 -1.82 8.57
C ALA A 50 -1.60 -0.61 8.15
N LEU A 51 -2.36 -0.71 7.05
CA LEU A 51 -3.26 0.35 6.61
C LEU A 51 -4.38 0.60 7.63
N ALA A 52 -5.04 -0.44 8.11
CA ALA A 52 -6.09 -0.31 9.13
C ALA A 52 -5.56 0.31 10.43
N LYS A 53 -4.36 -0.08 10.86
CA LYS A 53 -3.68 0.51 12.02
C LYS A 53 -3.41 2.01 11.79
N ALA A 54 -2.83 2.37 10.65
CA ALA A 54 -2.53 3.75 10.30
C ALA A 54 -3.78 4.64 10.25
N GLU A 55 -4.90 4.13 9.72
CA GLU A 55 -6.18 4.84 9.73
C GLU A 55 -6.68 5.11 11.14
N THR A 56 -6.53 4.13 12.04
CA THR A 56 -6.92 4.25 13.44
C THR A 56 -6.04 5.27 14.17
N ASP A 57 -4.72 5.18 14.03
CA ASP A 57 -3.76 6.08 14.68
C ASP A 57 -3.95 7.54 14.20
N VAL A 58 -4.13 7.74 12.89
CA VAL A 58 -4.39 9.08 12.32
C VAL A 58 -5.72 9.63 12.82
N LYS A 59 -6.75 8.81 12.94
CA LYS A 59 -8.04 9.21 13.52
C LYS A 59 -7.88 9.62 14.98
N GLU A 60 -7.14 8.85 15.77
CA GLU A 60 -6.87 9.18 17.17
C GLU A 60 -6.11 10.50 17.31
N ALA A 61 -5.01 10.66 16.58
CA ALA A 61 -4.22 11.90 16.58
C ALA A 61 -5.07 13.10 16.14
N LYS A 62 -5.97 12.93 15.15
CA LYS A 62 -6.89 13.98 14.71
C LYS A 62 -7.87 14.38 15.81
N THR A 63 -8.46 13.42 16.51
CA THR A 63 -9.36 13.66 17.65
C THR A 63 -8.66 14.43 18.76
N LYS A 64 -7.39 14.10 19.03
CA LYS A 64 -6.55 14.77 20.03
C LYS A 64 -5.94 16.10 19.54
N LYS A 65 -6.32 16.60 18.36
CA LYS A 65 -5.75 17.81 17.73
C LYS A 65 -4.22 17.77 17.60
N ALA A 66 -3.67 16.57 17.50
CA ALA A 66 -2.24 16.29 17.43
C ALA A 66 -1.79 15.77 16.06
N LEU A 67 -2.68 15.77 15.07
CA LEU A 67 -2.37 15.27 13.74
C LEU A 67 -1.48 16.24 12.97
N TRP A 68 -0.31 15.76 12.55
CA TRP A 68 0.58 16.48 11.65
C TRP A 68 0.21 16.24 10.18
N THR A 69 0.41 17.25 9.33
CA THR A 69 0.13 17.15 7.88
C THR A 69 0.94 16.06 7.18
N THR A 70 2.14 15.75 7.68
CA THR A 70 2.97 14.63 7.19
C THR A 70 2.29 13.28 7.40
N ALA A 71 1.63 13.07 8.55
CA ALA A 71 0.91 11.84 8.83
C ALA A 71 -0.31 11.68 7.91
N GLU A 72 -1.06 12.76 7.69
CA GLU A 72 -2.19 12.80 6.76
C GLU A 72 -1.75 12.53 5.31
N GLY A 73 -0.67 13.17 4.87
CA GLY A 73 -0.10 12.98 3.54
C GLY A 73 0.42 11.56 3.32
N ALA A 74 1.03 10.95 4.34
CA ALA A 74 1.46 9.55 4.28
C ALA A 74 0.26 8.60 4.21
N LEU A 75 -0.79 8.82 5.00
CA LEU A 75 -2.00 8.00 4.94
C LEU A 75 -2.66 8.07 3.56
N LYS A 76 -2.72 9.25 2.95
CA LYS A 76 -3.22 9.41 1.59
C LYS A 76 -2.42 8.58 0.58
N LYS A 77 -1.08 8.63 0.63
CA LYS A 77 -0.20 7.80 -0.21
C LYS A 77 -0.37 6.31 0.03
N ALA A 78 -0.59 5.89 1.28
CA ALA A 78 -0.85 4.49 1.62
C ALA A 78 -2.15 3.98 0.97
N LYS A 79 -3.21 4.80 0.99
CA LYS A 79 -4.50 4.52 0.34
C LYS A 79 -4.38 4.48 -1.18
N GLU A 80 -3.62 5.38 -1.78
CA GLU A 80 -3.35 5.39 -3.22
C GLU A 80 -2.56 4.15 -3.65
N ALA A 81 -1.55 3.74 -2.89
CA ALA A 81 -0.82 2.49 -3.11
C ALA A 81 -1.73 1.26 -2.95
N ALA A 82 -2.59 1.29 -1.94
CA ALA A 82 -3.54 0.22 -1.68
C ALA A 82 -4.53 0.06 -2.83
N ALA A 83 -5.01 1.17 -3.39
CA ALA A 83 -5.87 1.18 -4.56
C ALA A 83 -5.20 0.58 -5.81
N LYS A 84 -3.87 0.62 -5.88
CA LYS A 84 -3.04 0.02 -6.95
C LYS A 84 -2.61 -1.43 -6.65
N GLY A 85 -2.92 -1.96 -5.47
CA GLY A 85 -2.45 -3.28 -5.02
C GLY A 85 -0.95 -3.32 -4.64
N ASP A 86 -0.31 -2.15 -4.51
CA ASP A 86 1.10 -2.05 -4.15
C ASP A 86 1.30 -2.27 -2.65
N SER A 87 1.49 -3.54 -2.27
CA SER A 87 1.68 -3.94 -0.88
C SER A 87 2.88 -3.29 -0.21
N ALA A 88 3.99 -3.13 -0.94
CA ALA A 88 5.23 -2.58 -0.38
C ALA A 88 5.06 -1.09 -0.06
N ALA A 89 4.49 -0.32 -0.99
CA ALA A 89 4.22 1.10 -0.76
C ALA A 89 3.11 1.30 0.27
N THR A 90 2.05 0.49 0.28
CA THR A 90 1.03 0.53 1.34
C THR A 90 1.67 0.33 2.70
N LEU A 91 2.43 -0.75 2.90
CA LEU A 91 3.10 -1.02 4.17
C LEU A 91 4.02 0.12 4.60
N LYS A 92 4.84 0.64 3.68
CA LYS A 92 5.77 1.75 3.94
C LYS A 92 5.04 3.01 4.39
N PHE A 93 4.06 3.47 3.62
CA PHE A 93 3.37 4.72 3.91
C PHE A 93 2.44 4.59 5.12
N SER A 94 1.85 3.43 5.35
CA SER A 94 1.08 3.15 6.57
C SER A 94 1.94 3.25 7.83
N LYS A 95 3.15 2.69 7.83
CA LYS A 95 4.09 2.84 8.95
C LYS A 95 4.42 4.31 9.21
N ILE A 96 4.79 5.05 8.15
CA ILE A 96 5.10 6.49 8.27
C ILE A 96 3.90 7.27 8.86
N ALA A 97 2.69 7.01 8.37
CA ALA A 97 1.48 7.66 8.87
C ALA A 97 1.24 7.38 10.36
N SER A 98 1.37 6.11 10.76
CA SER A 98 1.24 5.65 12.15
C SER A 98 2.29 6.29 13.07
N ASP A 99 3.57 6.25 12.67
CA ASP A 99 4.68 6.81 13.45
C ASP A 99 4.51 8.32 13.66
N GLN A 100 4.16 9.05 12.61
CA GLN A 100 3.95 10.50 12.68
C GLN A 100 2.73 10.86 13.52
N ALA A 101 1.64 10.08 13.44
CA ALA A 101 0.49 10.25 14.32
C ALA A 101 0.86 10.04 15.80
N HIS A 102 1.68 9.02 16.09
CA HIS A 102 2.16 8.74 17.45
C HIS A 102 3.11 9.80 17.97
N LEU A 103 4.01 10.33 17.13
CA LEU A 103 4.90 11.45 17.49
C LEU A 103 4.10 12.69 17.86
N GLY A 104 3.09 13.06 17.06
CA GLY A 104 2.22 14.19 17.36
C GLY A 104 1.49 14.00 18.71
N MET A 105 0.98 12.80 18.99
CA MET A 105 0.35 12.51 20.28
C MET A 105 1.33 12.56 21.45
N LYS A 106 2.58 12.10 21.27
CA LYS A 106 3.62 12.17 22.31
C LYS A 106 3.98 13.61 22.66
N GLN A 107 3.98 14.51 21.67
CA GLN A 107 4.29 15.92 21.88
C GLN A 107 3.32 16.61 22.85
N LEU A 108 2.06 16.15 22.92
CA LEU A 108 1.08 16.68 23.89
C LEU A 108 1.53 16.51 25.36
N ASN A 109 2.43 15.57 25.63
CA ASN A 109 2.92 15.28 26.98
C ASN A 109 4.26 15.97 27.30
N TYR A 110 4.79 16.80 26.40
CA TYR A 110 6.05 17.50 26.65
C TYR A 110 5.84 18.65 27.65
N PRO A 111 6.80 18.86 28.57
CA PRO A 111 6.73 19.99 29.50
C PRO A 111 6.75 21.31 28.74
N SER A 112 5.98 22.28 29.23
CA SER A 112 5.99 23.64 28.68
C SER A 112 7.30 24.33 29.02
N THR A 113 8.00 24.86 28.01
CA THR A 113 9.18 25.71 28.22
C THR A 113 8.70 27.11 28.57
N LYS A 114 8.49 27.38 29.86
CA LYS A 114 8.31 28.73 30.39
C LYS A 114 9.48 29.09 31.28
#